data_AF-A0A6I4Z8A8-F1
#
_entry.id   AF-A0A6I4Z8A8-F1
#
_cell.length_a   1.000
_cell.length_b   1.000
_cell.length_c   1.000
_cell.angle_alpha   90.00
_cell.angle_beta   90.00
_cell.angle_gamma   90.00
#
_symmetry.space_group_name_H-M   'P 1'
#
loop_
_entity.id
_entity.type
_entity.pdbx_description
1 polymer ?
#
loop_
_entity_poly.entity_id
_entity_poly.type
_entity_poly.pdbx_seq_one_letter_code
_entity_poly.pdbx_strand_id
1 'polypeptide(L)'
;MRRGVMGKGESSSFGMAVRVGSDLIAGVAVGVGIGYGLDHWTGHKPLFLIIFTLLGFGAGMRNVWQIVNAPAQEAGTQKDGRSQRGQRIDD
;
A
#
# COMPACT_ATOMS: atom_id res chain seq x y z
N MET A 1 7.84 42.05 3.71
CA MET A 1 7.32 41.22 2.60
C MET A 1 8.23 40.01 2.41
N ARG A 2 7.64 38.86 2.01
CA ARG A 2 8.29 37.61 1.50
C ARG A 2 8.75 36.68 2.62
N ARG A 3 8.43 35.39 2.63
CA ARG A 3 8.00 34.47 1.58
C ARG A 3 7.34 33.27 2.27
N GLY A 4 6.15 32.85 1.83
CA GLY A 4 5.53 31.62 2.32
C GLY A 4 6.45 30.44 2.02
N VAL A 5 6.73 29.64 3.04
CA VAL A 5 7.50 28.41 2.86
C VAL A 5 6.60 27.40 2.16
N MET A 6 7.05 27.09 0.95
CA MET A 6 6.51 26.18 -0.04
C MET A 6 6.25 24.78 0.55
N GLY A 7 5.04 24.27 0.33
CA GLY A 7 4.64 22.92 0.73
C GLY A 7 5.55 21.87 0.10
N LYS A 8 6.44 21.30 0.93
CA LYS A 8 7.25 20.12 0.62
C LYS A 8 6.75 18.99 1.51
N GLY A 9 5.52 18.54 1.26
CA GLY A 9 4.86 17.47 2.03
C GLY A 9 3.88 16.60 1.22
N GLU A 10 3.44 17.05 0.05
CA GLU A 10 2.40 16.34 -0.71
C GLU A 10 2.91 15.12 -1.49
N SER A 11 4.09 15.17 -2.11
CA SER A 11 4.56 14.09 -2.98
C SER A 11 4.81 12.76 -2.24
N SER A 12 5.42 12.82 -1.05
CA SER A 12 5.68 11.62 -0.23
C SER A 12 4.40 11.04 0.38
N SER A 13 3.46 11.91 0.79
CA SER A 13 2.20 11.49 1.40
C SER A 13 1.26 10.87 0.37
N PHE A 14 1.25 11.41 -0.85
CA PHE A 14 0.43 10.91 -1.94
C PHE A 14 0.89 9.53 -2.42
N GLY A 15 2.20 9.31 -2.60
CA GLY A 15 2.73 8.00 -3.00
C GLY A 15 2.42 6.90 -1.98
N MET A 16 2.48 7.24 -0.68
CA MET A 16 2.09 6.32 0.39
C MET A 16 0.60 6.01 0.37
N ALA A 17 -0.25 7.03 0.20
CA ALA A 17 -1.70 6.86 0.11
C ALA A 17 -2.10 5.97 -1.08
N VAL A 18 -1.46 6.15 -2.24
CA VAL A 18 -1.71 5.33 -3.44
C VAL A 18 -1.29 3.88 -3.21
N ARG A 19 -0.14 3.63 -2.55
CA ARG A 19 0.30 2.27 -2.21
C ARG A 19 -0.68 1.58 -1.28
N VAL A 20 -1.05 2.24 -0.17
CA VAL A 20 -2.01 1.71 0.81
C VAL A 20 -3.37 1.45 0.14
N GLY A 21 -3.84 2.36 -0.71
CA GLY A 21 -5.09 2.18 -1.46
C GLY A 21 -5.02 1.00 -2.44
N SER A 22 -3.92 0.86 -3.17
CA SER A 22 -3.73 -0.22 -4.15
C SER A 22 -3.66 -1.59 -3.48
N ASP A 23 -3.01 -1.67 -2.33
CA ASP A 23 -2.93 -2.89 -1.52
C ASP A 23 -4.31 -3.34 -1.02
N LEU A 24 -5.16 -2.39 -0.61
CA LEU A 24 -6.54 -2.67 -0.22
C LEU A 24 -7.37 -3.15 -1.42
N ILE A 25 -7.27 -2.47 -2.56
CA ILE A 25 -7.99 -2.85 -3.78
C ILE A 25 -7.54 -4.23 -4.26
N ALA A 26 -6.25 -4.55 -4.20
CA ALA A 26 -5.72 -5.85 -4.59
C ALA A 26 -6.27 -6.99 -3.71
N GLY A 27 -6.31 -6.80 -2.39
CA GLY A 27 -6.88 -7.79 -1.47
C GLY A 27 -8.37 -8.06 -1.73
N VAL A 28 -9.14 -7.00 -1.98
CA VAL A 28 -10.57 -7.11 -2.31
C VAL A 28 -10.76 -7.79 -3.68
N ALA A 29 -10.01 -7.37 -4.70
CA ALA A 29 -10.10 -7.94 -6.04
C ALA A 29 -9.80 -9.45 -6.05
N VAL A 30 -8.78 -9.88 -5.30
CA VAL A 30 -8.44 -11.30 -5.17
C VAL A 30 -9.54 -12.07 -4.43
N GLY A 31 -10.05 -11.54 -3.31
CA GLY A 31 -11.14 -12.18 -2.55
C GLY A 31 -12.43 -12.34 -3.36
N VAL A 32 -12.81 -11.30 -4.11
CA VAL A 32 -13.97 -11.33 -5.00
C VAL A 32 -13.75 -12.27 -6.18
N GLY A 33 -12.57 -12.25 -6.81
CA GLY A 33 -12.26 -13.12 -7.94
C GLY A 33 -12.29 -14.60 -7.57
N ILE A 34 -11.68 -14.97 -6.43
CA ILE A 34 -11.71 -16.35 -5.93
C ILE A 34 -13.11 -16.74 -5.48
N GLY A 35 -13.80 -15.86 -4.72
CA GLY A 35 -15.16 -16.10 -4.25
C GLY A 35 -16.14 -16.33 -5.40
N TYR A 36 -16.07 -15.53 -6.47
CA TYR A 36 -16.91 -15.67 -7.65
C TYR A 36 -16.66 -16.97 -8.42
N GLY A 37 -15.38 -17.33 -8.64
CA GLY A 37 -15.03 -18.57 -9.33
C GLY A 37 -15.50 -19.82 -8.56
N LEU A 38 -15.39 -19.79 -7.24
CA LEU A 38 -15.83 -20.90 -6.39
C LEU A 38 -17.36 -21.00 -6.31
N ASP A 39 -18.08 -19.87 -6.19
CA ASP A 39 -19.55 -19.84 -6.19
C ASP A 39 -20.12 -20.44 -7.49
N HIS A 40 -19.49 -20.14 -8.63
CA HIS A 40 -19.88 -20.66 -9.94
C HIS A 40 -19.68 -22.17 -10.09
N TRP A 41 -18.64 -22.72 -9.46
CA TRP A 41 -18.32 -24.14 -9.56
C TRP A 41 -19.11 -25.01 -8.56
N THR A 42 -19.41 -24.45 -7.39
CA THR A 42 -20.04 -25.21 -6.31
C THR A 42 -21.57 -25.19 -6.39
N GLY A 43 -22.19 -24.19 -7.03
CA GLY A 43 -23.65 -24.07 -7.16
C GLY A 43 -24.38 -23.90 -5.81
N HIS A 44 -23.63 -23.85 -4.71
CA HIS A 44 -24.12 -23.51 -3.38
C HIS A 44 -24.19 -21.99 -3.33
N LYS A 45 -25.34 -21.49 -2.91
CA LYS A 45 -25.68 -20.08 -2.61
C LYS A 45 -24.47 -19.24 -2.13
N PRO A 46 -24.53 -17.88 -2.24
CA PRO A 46 -23.43 -16.90 -2.07
C PRO A 46 -22.58 -16.92 -0.77
N LEU A 47 -22.69 -17.95 0.05
CA LEU A 47 -21.88 -18.27 1.23
C LEU A 47 -20.38 -18.25 0.94
N PHE A 48 -19.91 -18.87 -0.14
CA PHE A 48 -18.48 -18.86 -0.45
C PHE A 48 -18.00 -17.47 -0.85
N LEU A 49 -18.82 -16.73 -1.60
CA LEU A 49 -18.58 -15.32 -1.89
C LEU A 49 -18.44 -14.50 -0.60
N ILE A 50 -19.35 -14.67 0.38
CA ILE A 50 -19.31 -13.94 1.65
C ILE A 50 -18.05 -14.30 2.47
N ILE A 51 -17.74 -15.59 2.62
CA ILE A 51 -16.58 -16.05 3.40
C ILE A 51 -15.27 -15.60 2.75
N PHE A 52 -15.11 -15.77 1.43
CA PHE A 52 -13.89 -15.35 0.74
C PHE A 52 -13.76 -13.83 0.62
N THR A 53 -14.87 -13.10 0.56
CA THR A 53 -14.85 -11.63 0.61
C THR A 53 -14.42 -11.16 2.00
N LEU A 54 -14.95 -11.76 3.07
CA LEU A 54 -14.53 -11.45 4.45
C LEU A 54 -13.07 -11.85 4.70
N LEU A 55 -12.61 -12.98 4.14
CA LEU A 55 -11.23 -13.43 4.24
C LEU A 55 -10.29 -12.52 3.44
N GLY A 56 -10.67 -12.11 2.23
CA GLY A 56 -9.92 -11.15 1.42
C GLY A 56 -9.85 -9.76 2.05
N PHE A 57 -10.94 -9.32 2.69
CA PHE A 57 -10.97 -8.12 3.50
C PHE A 57 -10.05 -8.24 4.73
N GLY A 58 -10.08 -9.38 5.43
CA GLY A 58 -9.16 -9.68 6.54
C GLY A 58 -7.69 -9.70 6.11
N ALA A 59 -7.38 -10.28 4.95
CA ALA A 59 -6.04 -10.28 4.35
C ALA A 59 -5.58 -8.86 3.99
N GLY A 60 -6.45 -8.04 3.41
CA GLY A 60 -6.19 -6.63 3.12
C GLY A 60 -5.91 -5.81 4.39
N MET A 61 -6.73 -5.99 5.44
CA MET A 61 -6.50 -5.35 6.74
C MET A 61 -5.17 -5.79 7.37
N ARG A 62 -4.78 -7.06 7.24
CA ARG A 62 -3.50 -7.56 7.75
C ARG A 62 -2.30 -6.92 7.07
N ASN A 63 -2.39 -6.62 5.77
CA ASN A 63 -1.34 -5.87 5.06
C ASN A 63 -1.23 -4.43 5.59
N VAL A 64 -2.36 -3.74 5.77
CA VAL A 64 -2.37 -2.39 6.33
C VAL A 64 -1.84 -2.37 7.77
N TRP A 65 -2.21 -3.36 8.59
CA TRP A 65 -1.71 -3.49 9.96
C TRP A 65 -0.19 -3.68 10.00
N GLN A 66 0.40 -4.39 9.03
CA GLN A 66 1.85 -4.45 8.92
C GLN A 66 2.46 -3.10 8.57
N ILE A 67 1.84 -2.30 7.70
CA ILE A 67 2.35 -0.96 7.35
C ILE A 67 2.25 0.00 8.54
N VAL A 68 1.17 -0.08 9.31
CA VAL A 68 0.90 0.78 10.48
C VAL A 68 1.70 0.36 11.71
N ASN A 69 1.85 -0.94 11.95
CA ASN A 69 2.60 -1.49 13.09
C ASN A 69 4.03 -1.88 12.73
N ALA A 70 4.47 -1.71 11.48
CA ALA A 70 5.87 -1.85 11.14
C ALA A 70 6.63 -0.88 12.05
N PRO A 71 7.58 -1.37 12.89
CA PRO A 71 8.51 -0.47 13.54
C PRO A 71 9.10 0.44 12.45
N ALA A 72 9.28 1.73 12.75
CA ALA A 72 9.65 2.78 11.77
C ALA A 72 10.95 2.53 10.96
N GLN A 73 11.59 1.37 11.14
CA GLN A 73 12.62 0.79 10.31
C GLN A 73 11.91 -0.15 9.32
N GLU A 74 11.33 0.32 8.23
CA GLU A 74 11.97 0.21 6.90
C GLU A 74 11.05 0.81 5.80
N ALA A 75 10.32 1.91 6.08
CA ALA A 75 9.70 2.73 5.03
C ALA A 75 10.71 3.69 4.36
N GLY A 76 12.01 3.45 4.55
CA GLY A 76 13.12 4.21 4.01
C GLY A 76 13.78 3.52 2.82
N THR A 77 13.06 3.33 1.72
CA THR A 77 13.69 3.16 0.40
C THR A 77 13.35 4.34 -0.49
N GLN A 78 13.93 5.49 -0.18
CA GLN A 78 14.55 6.29 -1.22
C GLN A 78 16.04 6.31 -0.90
N LYS A 79 16.74 5.30 -1.45
CA LYS A 79 18.19 5.38 -1.68
C LYS A 79 18.42 6.65 -2.51
N ASP A 80 18.78 7.74 -1.85
CA ASP A 80 19.21 8.96 -2.51
C ASP A 80 20.71 8.84 -2.80
N GLY A 81 21.05 7.88 -3.67
CA GLY A 81 22.40 7.66 -4.19
C GLY A 81 22.83 8.73 -5.20
N ARG A 82 22.51 10.01 -4.96
CA ARG A 82 22.82 11.11 -5.88
C ARG A 82 23.43 12.34 -5.19
N SER A 83 24.21 12.15 -4.12
CA SER A 83 25.10 13.21 -3.61
C SER A 83 26.55 12.76 -3.37
N GLN A 84 26.98 11.68 -4.04
CA GLN A 84 28.40 11.42 -4.36
C GLN A 84 29.02 12.49 -5.30
N ARG A 85 28.40 13.68 -5.42
CA ARG A 85 28.81 14.78 -6.32
C ARG A 85 29.43 15.97 -5.59
N GLY A 86 29.51 15.93 -4.25
CA GLY A 86 30.11 17.00 -3.44
C GLY A 86 31.46 16.66 -2.81
N GLN A 87 31.98 15.45 -3.01
CA GLN A 87 33.22 15.00 -2.38
C GLN A 87 34.39 14.99 -3.38
N ARG A 88 34.59 16.10 -4.10
CA ARG A 88 35.76 16.23 -5.01
C ARG A 88 36.21 17.65 -5.37
N ILE A 89 35.86 18.67 -4.58
CA ILE A 89 36.37 20.05 -4.68
C ILE A 89 36.11 20.58 -3.25
N ASP A 90 37.02 20.50 -2.27
CA ASP A 90 38.02 21.48 -1.81
C ASP A 90 38.59 20.82 -0.51
N ASP A 91 39.81 20.30 -0.41
CA ASP A 91 41.09 20.93 0.00
C ASP A 91 42.19 19.84 -0.02
#